data_AF-A0A086KGM3-F1
#
_entry.id   AF-A0A086KGM3-F1
#
_cell.length_a   1.000
_cell.length_b   1.000
_cell.length_c   1.000
_cell.angle_alpha   90.00
_cell.angle_beta   90.00
_cell.angle_gamma   90.00
#
_symmetry.space_group_name_H-M   'P 1'
#
loop_
_entity.id
_entity.type
_entity.pdbx_description
1 polymer ?
#
loop_
_entity_poly.entity_id
_entity_poly.type
_entity_poly.pdbx_seq_one_letter_code
_entity_poly.pdbx_strand_id
1 'polypeptide(L)'
;MPVEEAEIHLFTPNIEVKTRATGAVLGLQETRRHFDLRHELHNRPSKRKAKKMKRMREQEAATNPSEASSFKIDVDDDRFSRLFSNPEFAIDPTNPNFKKTAATDELLRVKRMRSSKLQFTRLKQKAVGGQDQQPSGLSFVSTAGPGKTGKSEKQKGKKGFTLFAKNA
;
A
#
# COMPACT_ATOMS: atom_id res chain seq x y z
N MET A 1 -57.92 63.86 -2.40
CA MET A 1 -57.52 64.66 -1.22
C MET A 1 -57.90 63.87 0.02
N PRO A 2 -57.03 63.67 1.03
CA PRO A 2 -55.59 63.93 1.10
C PRO A 2 -54.75 62.63 1.18
N VAL A 3 -53.52 62.74 0.70
CA VAL A 3 -52.42 61.80 0.92
C VAL A 3 -51.87 62.07 2.32
N GLU A 4 -51.95 61.11 3.24
CA GLU A 4 -51.26 61.22 4.52
C GLU A 4 -49.83 60.73 4.34
N GLU A 5 -48.93 61.70 4.47
CA GLU A 5 -47.49 61.58 4.32
C GLU A 5 -46.95 60.72 5.47
N ALA A 6 -46.40 59.55 5.13
CA ALA A 6 -45.69 58.72 6.09
C ALA A 6 -44.38 59.44 6.48
N GLU A 7 -44.34 60.00 7.69
CA GLU A 7 -43.12 60.50 8.31
C GLU A 7 -42.13 59.36 8.48
N ILE A 8 -41.18 59.25 7.54
CA ILE A 8 -39.96 58.45 7.69
C ILE A 8 -39.10 59.12 8.76
N HIS A 9 -39.25 58.65 10.00
CA HIS A 9 -38.30 58.91 11.08
C HIS A 9 -36.92 58.36 10.67
N LEU A 10 -36.09 59.25 10.12
CA LEU A 10 -34.68 58.98 9.85
C LEU A 10 -33.96 58.70 11.17
N PHE A 11 -33.79 57.42 11.47
CA PHE A 11 -32.88 56.94 12.49
C PHE A 11 -31.45 57.28 12.06
N THR A 12 -30.94 58.43 12.49
CA THR A 12 -29.52 58.78 12.32
C THR A 12 -28.72 58.07 13.41
N PRO A 13 -27.90 57.05 13.12
CA PRO A 13 -27.02 56.48 14.14
C PRO A 13 -25.92 57.49 14.47
N ASN A 14 -25.83 57.85 15.76
CA ASN A 14 -24.71 58.60 16.33
C ASN A 14 -23.47 57.69 16.39
N ILE A 15 -22.70 57.64 15.30
CA ILE A 15 -21.47 56.86 15.22
C ILE A 15 -20.30 57.75 15.67
N GLU A 16 -19.93 57.66 16.94
CA GLU A 16 -18.64 58.18 17.43
C GLU A 16 -17.49 57.38 16.79
N VAL A 17 -16.85 57.94 15.77
CA VAL A 17 -15.57 57.45 15.24
C VAL A 17 -14.44 57.88 16.17
N LYS A 18 -14.08 57.00 17.11
CA LYS A 18 -12.89 57.16 17.96
C LYS A 18 -11.66 56.70 17.18
N THR A 19 -11.09 57.59 16.37
CA THR A 19 -9.79 57.37 15.73
C THR A 19 -8.70 57.31 16.79
N ARG A 20 -8.21 56.10 17.10
CA ARG A 20 -6.94 55.90 17.80
C ARG A 20 -5.90 55.48 16.78
N ALA A 21 -5.13 56.46 16.31
CA ALA A 21 -3.89 56.22 15.62
C ALA A 21 -2.87 55.63 16.61
N THR A 22 -2.61 54.34 16.49
CA THR A 22 -1.32 53.74 16.88
C THR A 22 -0.99 52.70 15.82
N GLY A 23 0.00 53.04 14.99
CA GLY A 23 0.57 52.12 14.03
C GLY A 23 1.11 50.88 14.73
N ALA A 24 0.52 49.75 14.41
CA ALA A 24 1.16 48.46 14.52
C ALA A 24 0.81 47.73 13.22
N VAL A 25 1.67 47.91 12.22
CA VAL A 25 1.85 46.88 11.19
C VAL A 25 2.36 45.68 11.96
N LEU A 26 1.44 44.88 12.50
CA LEU A 26 1.71 43.54 12.95
C LEU A 26 2.06 42.78 11.68
N GLY A 27 3.33 42.87 11.31
CA GLY A 27 3.99 41.91 10.45
C GLY A 27 3.76 40.56 11.09
N LEU A 28 2.71 39.88 10.64
CA LEU A 28 2.61 38.45 10.68
C LEU A 28 3.87 37.95 9.96
N GLN A 29 4.96 37.78 10.72
CA GLN A 29 6.06 36.94 10.34
C GLN A 29 5.49 35.51 10.32
N GLU A 30 4.79 35.20 9.24
CA GLU A 30 4.95 33.92 8.59
C GLU A 30 6.44 33.82 8.24
N THR A 31 7.25 33.44 9.22
CA THR A 31 8.49 32.73 8.94
C THR A 31 8.07 31.40 8.34
N ARG A 32 7.67 31.45 7.06
CA ARG A 32 7.59 30.28 6.22
C ARG A 32 8.96 29.64 6.39
N ARG A 33 8.97 28.49 7.08
CA ARG A 33 10.15 27.66 7.21
C ARG A 33 10.44 27.18 5.79
N HIS A 34 11.16 28.01 5.04
CA HIS A 34 11.51 27.71 3.67
C HIS A 34 12.36 26.45 3.73
N PHE A 35 11.95 25.47 2.94
CA PHE A 35 12.67 24.22 2.83
C PHE A 35 14.00 24.50 2.14
N ASP A 36 15.04 24.74 2.96
CA ASP A 36 16.38 25.03 2.47
C ASP A 36 17.07 23.72 2.08
N LEU A 37 16.94 23.35 0.80
CA LEU A 37 17.51 22.11 0.26
C LEU A 37 19.02 21.98 0.56
N ARG A 38 19.77 23.10 0.56
CA ARG A 38 21.21 23.11 0.91
C ARG A 38 21.44 22.70 2.36
N HIS A 39 20.64 23.23 3.27
CA HIS A 39 20.72 22.91 4.70
C HIS A 39 20.35 21.43 4.96
N GLU A 40 19.34 20.92 4.27
CA GLU A 40 18.95 19.51 4.39
C GLU A 40 20.00 18.53 3.86
N LEU A 41 20.64 18.86 2.73
CA LEU A 41 21.70 18.02 2.17
C LEU A 41 22.93 17.97 3.08
N HIS A 42 23.30 19.08 3.72
CA HIS A 42 24.41 19.14 4.68
C HIS A 42 24.11 18.40 5.98
N ASN A 43 22.87 18.47 6.46
CA ASN A 43 22.45 17.80 7.69
C ASN A 43 22.08 16.32 7.49
N ARG A 44 22.12 15.83 6.25
CA ARG A 44 21.80 14.44 5.95
C ARG A 44 22.75 13.50 6.71
N PRO A 45 22.24 12.55 7.51
CA PRO A 45 23.10 11.66 8.28
C PRO A 45 23.97 10.81 7.35
N SER A 46 25.20 10.54 7.76
CA SER A 46 26.10 9.66 7.03
C SER A 46 25.45 8.30 6.78
N LYS A 47 25.85 7.60 5.70
CA LYS A 47 25.29 6.29 5.31
C LYS A 47 25.26 5.29 6.48
N ARG A 48 26.26 5.33 7.37
CA ARG A 48 26.35 4.48 8.57
C ARG A 48 25.31 4.88 9.63
N LYS A 49 25.18 6.18 9.94
CA LYS A 49 24.17 6.69 10.88
C LYS A 49 22.75 6.43 10.37
N ALA A 50 22.50 6.64 9.08
CA ALA A 50 21.21 6.34 8.45
C ALA A 50 20.83 4.85 8.55
N LYS A 51 21.77 3.92 8.31
CA LYS A 51 21.54 2.49 8.51
C LYS A 51 21.26 2.13 9.97
N LYS A 52 21.94 2.76 10.93
CA LYS A 52 21.70 2.56 12.37
C LYS A 52 20.29 3.02 12.76
N MET A 53 19.89 4.22 12.32
CA MET A 53 18.53 4.74 12.59
C MET A 53 17.44 3.88 11.96
N LYS A 54 17.67 3.37 10.73
CA LYS A 54 16.73 2.43 10.11
C LYS A 54 16.54 1.16 10.95
N ARG A 55 17.62 0.55 11.44
CA ARG A 55 17.55 -0.64 12.31
C ARG A 55 16.84 -0.34 13.62
N MET A 56 17.13 0.79 14.25
CA MET A 56 16.43 1.21 15.47
C MET A 56 14.93 1.37 15.21
N ARG A 57 14.54 2.04 14.11
CA ARG A 57 13.13 2.22 13.73
C ARG A 57 12.43 0.89 13.42
N GLU A 58 13.10 -0.05 12.76
CA GLU A 58 12.56 -1.40 12.53
C GLU A 58 12.33 -2.14 13.86
N GLN A 59 13.22 -1.96 14.84
CA GLN A 59 13.11 -2.58 16.15
C GLN A 59 12.05 -1.91 17.02
N GLU A 60 11.90 -0.59 16.92
CA GLU A 60 10.88 0.21 17.62
C GLU A 60 9.48 -0.01 17.04
N ALA A 61 9.36 -0.21 15.72
CA ALA A 61 8.11 -0.61 15.06
C ALA A 61 7.62 -1.99 15.52
N ALA A 62 8.51 -2.87 15.98
CA ALA A 62 8.15 -4.16 16.55
C ALA A 62 7.67 -4.08 18.01
N THR A 63 8.06 -3.03 18.75
CA THR A 63 7.73 -2.87 20.18
C THR A 63 6.60 -1.88 20.43
N ASN A 64 6.47 -0.84 19.61
CA ASN A 64 5.42 0.16 19.70
C ASN A 64 4.81 0.38 18.30
N PRO A 65 3.70 -0.29 17.98
CA PRO A 65 2.99 -0.03 16.74
C PRO A 65 2.34 1.36 16.83
N SER A 66 3.11 2.41 16.52
CA SER A 66 2.65 3.79 16.34
C SER A 66 1.34 3.83 15.54
N GLU A 67 0.53 4.87 15.72
CA GLU A 67 -0.80 5.14 15.13
C GLU A 67 -0.98 4.76 13.63
N ALA A 68 0.12 4.64 12.87
CA ALA A 68 0.12 4.00 11.55
C ALA A 68 -0.41 2.56 11.52
N SER A 69 -0.40 1.84 12.65
CA SER A 69 -0.91 0.48 12.80
C SER A 69 -2.44 0.42 12.93
N SER A 70 -3.08 1.54 13.25
CA SER A 70 -4.53 1.63 13.47
C SER A 70 -5.33 1.78 12.17
N PHE A 71 -4.65 1.97 11.03
CA PHE A 71 -5.29 2.15 9.74
C PHE A 71 -5.81 0.82 9.19
N LYS A 72 -7.14 0.64 9.24
CA LYS A 72 -7.85 -0.48 8.62
C LYS A 72 -8.51 -0.01 7.33
N ILE A 73 -8.36 -0.81 6.27
CA ILE A 73 -8.97 -0.54 4.97
C ILE A 73 -10.20 -1.45 4.78
N ASP A 74 -11.19 -0.95 4.08
CA ASP A 74 -12.29 -1.78 3.60
C ASP A 74 -11.88 -2.40 2.26
N VAL A 75 -11.72 -3.73 2.23
CA VAL A 75 -11.25 -4.47 1.05
C VAL A 75 -12.38 -4.71 0.03
N ASP A 76 -13.63 -4.56 0.46
CA ASP A 76 -14.80 -4.77 -0.38
C ASP A 76 -15.32 -3.48 -1.03
N ASP A 77 -14.65 -2.34 -0.79
CA ASP A 77 -14.93 -1.08 -1.48
C ASP A 77 -14.61 -1.17 -2.99
N ASP A 78 -15.59 -0.80 -3.82
CA ASP A 78 -15.53 -0.82 -5.28
C ASP A 78 -14.34 -0.03 -5.85
N ARG A 79 -13.86 1.00 -5.14
CA ARG A 79 -12.67 1.76 -5.56
C ARG A 79 -11.42 0.88 -5.65
N PHE A 80 -11.33 -0.18 -4.85
CA PHE A 80 -10.23 -1.13 -4.87
C PHE A 80 -10.44 -2.29 -5.87
N SER A 81 -11.61 -2.41 -6.50
CA SER A 81 -11.91 -3.47 -7.47
C SER A 81 -10.84 -3.59 -8.56
N ARG A 82 -10.38 -2.43 -9.08
CA ARG A 82 -9.36 -2.33 -10.12
C ARG A 82 -8.01 -2.91 -9.73
N LEU A 83 -7.66 -2.90 -8.43
CA LEU A 83 -6.41 -3.51 -7.92
C LEU A 83 -6.36 -5.02 -8.13
N PHE A 84 -7.54 -5.66 -8.20
CA PHE A 84 -7.67 -7.11 -8.34
C PHE A 84 -7.91 -7.55 -9.78
N SER A 85 -8.57 -6.71 -10.59
CA SER A 85 -8.95 -7.05 -11.97
C SER A 85 -7.92 -6.62 -13.03
N ASN A 86 -7.35 -5.42 -12.91
CA ASN A 86 -6.43 -4.88 -13.90
C ASN A 86 -4.96 -5.04 -13.45
N PRO A 87 -4.10 -5.70 -14.25
CA PRO A 87 -2.67 -5.83 -13.97
C PRO A 87 -1.92 -4.51 -13.79
N GLU A 88 -2.32 -3.42 -14.45
CA GLU A 88 -1.61 -2.14 -14.38
C GLU A 88 -1.67 -1.47 -13.00
N PHE A 89 -2.76 -1.72 -12.26
CA PHE A 89 -2.94 -1.23 -10.89
C PHE A 89 -2.53 -2.27 -9.84
N ALA A 90 -1.92 -3.38 -10.24
CA ALA A 90 -1.52 -4.43 -9.32
C ALA A 90 -0.41 -3.97 -8.39
N ILE A 91 -0.61 -4.21 -7.09
CA ILE A 91 0.44 -4.03 -6.09
C ILE A 91 1.53 -5.09 -6.34
N ASP A 92 2.71 -4.64 -6.78
CA ASP A 92 3.86 -5.49 -7.10
C ASP A 92 5.01 -5.31 -6.09
N PRO A 93 5.33 -6.35 -5.29
CA PRO A 93 6.45 -6.33 -4.35
C PRO A 93 7.84 -6.21 -5.00
N THR A 94 7.97 -6.43 -6.31
CA THR A 94 9.23 -6.29 -7.06
C THR A 94 9.54 -4.84 -7.42
N ASN A 95 8.53 -3.95 -7.40
CA ASN A 95 8.72 -2.53 -7.67
C ASN A 95 9.46 -1.85 -6.51
N PRO A 96 10.55 -1.09 -6.74
CA PRO A 96 11.30 -0.41 -5.69
C PRO A 96 10.47 0.62 -4.89
N ASN A 97 9.38 1.11 -5.46
CA ASN A 97 8.46 2.03 -4.80
C ASN A 97 7.46 1.33 -3.87
N PHE A 98 7.43 0.00 -3.85
CA PHE A 98 6.55 -0.77 -2.97
C PHE A 98 6.82 -0.50 -1.49
N LYS A 99 5.75 -0.18 -0.74
CA LYS A 99 5.79 0.02 0.71
C LYS A 99 5.00 -1.10 1.39
N LYS A 100 5.69 -1.84 2.25
CA LYS A 100 5.08 -2.83 3.14
C LYS A 100 4.36 -2.08 4.26
N THR A 101 3.03 -2.12 4.22
CA THR A 101 2.14 -1.59 5.26
C THR A 101 1.13 -2.67 5.60
N ALA A 102 0.52 -2.61 6.79
CA ALA A 102 -0.47 -3.59 7.22
C ALA A 102 -1.65 -3.69 6.21
N ALA A 103 -2.13 -2.54 5.73
CA ALA A 103 -3.17 -2.46 4.70
C ALA A 103 -2.72 -3.08 3.36
N THR A 104 -1.49 -2.80 2.92
CA THR A 104 -0.95 -3.41 1.69
C THR A 104 -0.87 -4.93 1.79
N ASP A 105 -0.46 -5.44 2.96
CA ASP A 105 -0.36 -6.88 3.21
C ASP A 105 -1.75 -7.56 3.22
N GLU A 106 -2.77 -6.88 3.74
CA GLU A 106 -4.16 -7.32 3.69
C GLU A 106 -4.70 -7.41 2.25
N LEU A 107 -4.47 -6.38 1.43
CA LEU A 107 -4.84 -6.41 0.00
C LEU A 107 -4.17 -7.57 -0.75
N LEU A 108 -2.87 -7.79 -0.50
CA LEU A 108 -2.15 -8.90 -1.10
C LEU A 108 -2.68 -10.27 -0.64
N ARG A 109 -3.10 -10.39 0.62
CA ARG A 109 -3.75 -11.61 1.14
C ARG A 109 -5.06 -11.88 0.41
N VAL A 110 -5.94 -10.88 0.32
CA VAL A 110 -7.23 -11.03 -0.37
C VAL A 110 -7.03 -11.35 -1.86
N LYS A 111 -6.08 -10.69 -2.53
CA LYS A 111 -5.72 -11.01 -3.91
C LYS A 111 -5.34 -12.49 -4.09
N ARG A 112 -4.47 -13.02 -3.23
CA ARG A 112 -4.08 -14.45 -3.27
C ARG A 112 -5.27 -15.38 -3.07
N MET A 113 -6.16 -15.05 -2.12
CA MET A 113 -7.37 -15.82 -1.84
C MET A 113 -8.36 -15.82 -3.03
N ARG A 114 -8.57 -14.67 -3.68
CA ARG A 114 -9.44 -14.56 -4.86
C ARG A 114 -8.88 -15.38 -6.03
N SER A 115 -7.56 -15.30 -6.27
CA SER A 115 -6.90 -16.08 -7.31
C SER A 115 -7.01 -17.60 -7.08
N SER A 116 -6.78 -18.09 -5.86
CA SER A 116 -6.88 -19.53 -5.59
C SER A 116 -8.31 -20.06 -5.74
N LYS A 117 -9.30 -19.27 -5.28
CA LYS A 117 -10.73 -19.60 -5.45
C LYS A 117 -11.10 -19.74 -6.92
N LEU A 118 -10.68 -18.80 -7.77
CA LEU A 118 -10.92 -18.85 -9.22
C LEU A 118 -10.30 -20.10 -9.88
N GLN A 119 -9.10 -20.49 -9.46
CA GLN A 119 -8.48 -21.72 -9.97
C GLN A 119 -9.28 -22.96 -9.55
N PHE A 120 -9.69 -23.04 -8.29
CA PHE A 120 -10.50 -24.15 -7.80
C PHE A 120 -11.85 -24.25 -8.51
N THR A 121 -12.57 -23.13 -8.68
CA THR A 121 -13.85 -23.11 -9.40
C THR A 121 -13.69 -23.54 -10.85
N ARG A 122 -12.62 -23.09 -11.51
CA ARG A 122 -12.28 -23.48 -12.88
C ARG A 122 -11.99 -24.98 -12.99
N LEU A 123 -11.24 -25.55 -12.05
CA LEU A 123 -10.94 -26.97 -11.99
C LEU A 123 -12.21 -27.81 -11.73
N LYS A 124 -13.08 -27.36 -10.82
CA LYS A 124 -14.37 -28.01 -10.54
C LYS A 124 -15.29 -28.01 -11.76
N GLN A 125 -15.40 -26.88 -12.46
CA GLN A 125 -16.18 -26.78 -13.70
C GLN A 125 -15.62 -27.69 -14.80
N LYS A 126 -14.29 -27.76 -14.95
CA LYS A 126 -13.65 -28.70 -15.89
C LYS A 126 -13.93 -30.16 -15.56
N ALA A 127 -14.03 -30.50 -14.28
CA ALA A 127 -14.36 -31.86 -13.83
C ALA A 127 -15.84 -32.23 -14.02
N VAL A 128 -16.75 -31.24 -14.01
CA VAL A 128 -18.21 -31.46 -14.16
C VAL A 128 -18.69 -31.34 -15.61
N GLY A 129 -18.00 -30.56 -16.46
CA GLY A 129 -18.38 -30.31 -17.86
C GLY A 129 -17.72 -31.22 -18.90
N GLY A 130 -17.35 -32.46 -18.54
CA GLY A 130 -16.68 -33.39 -19.44
C GLY A 130 -17.62 -34.13 -20.40
N GLN A 131 -18.24 -33.42 -21.36
CA GLN A 131 -18.60 -33.97 -22.67
C GLN A 131 -18.39 -32.91 -23.77
N ASP A 132 -17.52 -33.26 -24.71
CA ASP A 132 -17.37 -32.83 -26.12
C ASP A 132 -17.30 -31.33 -26.47
N GLN A 133 -16.08 -30.86 -26.78
CA GLN A 133 -15.64 -30.65 -28.17
C GLN A 133 -14.14 -30.32 -28.20
N GLN A 134 -13.38 -31.17 -28.90
CA GLN A 134 -11.99 -30.95 -29.27
C GLN A 134 -11.94 -29.81 -30.31
N PRO A 135 -11.15 -28.73 -30.13
CA PRO A 135 -10.73 -27.96 -31.29
C PRO A 135 -9.73 -28.82 -32.07
N SER A 136 -10.22 -29.41 -33.16
CA SER A 136 -9.41 -30.07 -34.17
C SER A 136 -8.42 -29.05 -34.76
N GLY A 137 -7.14 -29.20 -34.44
CA GLY A 137 -6.07 -28.61 -35.24
C GLY A 137 -4.98 -27.91 -34.44
N LEU A 138 -4.08 -28.68 -33.81
CA LEU A 138 -2.65 -28.35 -33.72
C LEU A 138 -1.87 -29.66 -33.67
N SER A 139 -1.34 -30.09 -34.82
CA SER A 139 -0.48 -31.26 -34.95
C SER A 139 0.88 -31.01 -34.29
N PHE A 140 1.04 -31.46 -33.04
CA PHE A 140 2.36 -31.60 -32.43
C PHE A 140 3.06 -32.82 -33.06
N VAL A 141 3.88 -32.57 -34.09
CA VAL A 141 4.84 -33.57 -34.59
C VAL A 141 5.88 -33.78 -33.49
N SER A 142 5.78 -34.91 -32.79
CA SER A 142 6.84 -35.44 -31.94
C SER A 142 7.65 -36.44 -32.77
N THR A 143 8.72 -35.99 -33.41
CA THR A 143 9.74 -36.90 -33.96
C THR A 143 10.46 -37.57 -32.78
N ALA A 144 10.08 -38.82 -32.50
CA ALA A 144 10.77 -39.69 -31.58
C ALA A 144 12.15 -40.06 -32.13
N GLY A 145 13.22 -39.69 -31.41
CA GLY A 145 14.58 -40.19 -31.63
C GLY A 145 14.90 -41.32 -30.65
N PRO A 146 15.60 -42.40 -31.05
CA PRO A 146 15.83 -43.55 -30.19
C PRO A 146 17.01 -43.33 -29.23
N GLY A 147 16.78 -43.69 -27.96
CA GLY A 147 17.67 -44.47 -27.09
C GLY A 147 19.06 -43.91 -26.73
N LYS A 148 19.25 -43.64 -25.43
CA LYS A 148 20.50 -44.00 -24.71
C LYS A 148 20.15 -44.47 -23.29
N THR A 149 20.53 -45.71 -23.02
CA THR A 149 20.54 -46.33 -21.70
C THR A 149 21.68 -45.74 -20.86
N GLY A 150 21.39 -45.32 -19.63
CA GLY A 150 22.38 -44.88 -18.65
C GLY A 150 22.16 -45.62 -17.34
N LYS A 151 23.12 -46.48 -16.97
CA LYS A 151 23.25 -47.11 -15.66
C LYS A 151 23.90 -46.13 -14.67
N SER A 152 23.75 -46.45 -13.37
CA SER A 152 24.36 -45.84 -12.16
C SER A 152 23.57 -44.65 -11.56
N GLU A 153 23.53 -44.41 -10.26
CA GLU A 153 24.28 -44.94 -9.13
C GLU A 153 23.48 -44.71 -7.83
N LYS A 154 23.55 -45.67 -6.92
CA LYS A 154 22.84 -45.68 -5.64
C LYS A 154 23.68 -44.92 -4.61
N GLN A 155 23.33 -43.68 -4.30
CA GLN A 155 23.82 -43.02 -3.09
C GLN A 155 22.72 -42.17 -2.46
N LYS A 156 22.42 -42.46 -1.19
CA LYS A 156 22.20 -41.46 -0.16
C LYS A 156 22.28 -42.14 1.21
N GLY A 157 23.43 -41.95 1.85
CA GLY A 157 23.66 -42.30 3.24
C GLY A 157 22.69 -41.54 4.15
N LYS A 158 22.12 -42.27 5.10
CA LYS A 158 21.39 -41.72 6.24
C LYS A 158 22.43 -41.07 7.16
N LYS A 159 22.55 -39.74 7.10
CA LYS A 159 23.30 -38.98 8.11
C LYS A 159 22.41 -38.85 9.34
N GLY A 160 22.96 -39.25 10.48
CA GLY A 160 22.28 -39.38 11.75
C GLY A 160 21.66 -38.08 12.26
N PHE A 161 20.52 -38.24 12.93
CA PHE A 161 19.91 -37.22 13.77
C PHE A 161 20.34 -37.54 15.21
N THR A 162 21.29 -36.78 15.75
CA THR A 162 21.64 -36.84 17.17
C THR A 162 20.52 -36.14 17.97
N LEU A 163 19.87 -36.90 18.83
CA LEU A 163 18.85 -36.42 19.75
C LEU A 163 19.56 -35.75 20.94
N PHE A 164 19.48 -34.42 21.03
CA PHE A 164 19.95 -33.69 22.21
C PHE A 164 18.95 -33.90 23.34
N ALA A 165 19.34 -34.71 24.33
CA ALA A 165 18.57 -34.94 25.54
C ALA A 165 18.55 -33.68 26.41
N LYS A 166 17.38 -33.42 26.99
CA LYS A 166 17.06 -32.30 27.87
C LYS A 166 17.84 -32.40 29.18
N ASN A 167 18.29 -31.24 29.65
CA ASN A 167 18.84 -31.01 30.99
C ASN A 167 17.87 -31.51 32.07
N ALA A 168 18.43 -32.18 33.07
CA ALA A 168 17.89 -32.28 34.43
C ALA A 168 18.74 -31.38 35.33
#